data_AF-A0A7S0L007-F1
#
_entry.id   AF-A0A7S0L007-F1
#
_cell.length_a   1.000
_cell.length_b   1.000
_cell.length_c   1.000
_cell.angle_alpha   90.00
_cell.angle_beta   90.00
_cell.angle_gamma   90.00
#
_symmetry.space_group_name_H-M   'P 1'
#
loop_
_entity.id
_entity.type
_entity.pdbx_description
1 polymer ?
#
loop_
_entity_poly.entity_id
_entity_poly.type
_entity_poly.pdbx_seq_one_letter_code
_entity_poly.pdbx_strand_id
1 'polypeptide(L)'
;FGVADEALTIAAILSSRSPFLSPFDKREAADAAKRSFAIGQSDHLTILNAYNHFDSRSSAERFAFAREHFLGVRSLQTIGSLKRQLLELLSEANFVPRGLRSRDVERLGRQSGGSDGVRVALARDMMAASNPETLQLELVQKSALLKALLCAALYPQIIVVTSAEVKGGKAKGGKGGGGGGGQPS
;
A
#
# COMPACT_ATOMS: atom_id res chain seq x y z
N PHE A 1 -12.62 -2.89 -9.75
CA PHE A 1 -12.29 -1.57 -9.17
C PHE A 1 -11.33 -1.59 -7.99
N GLY A 2 -11.00 -2.74 -7.39
CA GLY A 2 -10.00 -2.84 -6.31
C GLY A 2 -8.54 -2.68 -6.77
N VAL A 3 -8.25 -1.68 -7.61
CA VAL A 3 -6.88 -1.21 -7.80
C VAL A 3 -6.77 0.31 -7.72
N ALA A 4 -7.84 1.06 -8.00
CA ALA A 4 -7.81 2.52 -7.89
C ALA A 4 -7.64 2.97 -6.43
N ASP A 5 -8.35 2.32 -5.52
CA ASP A 5 -8.27 2.55 -4.08
C ASP A 5 -6.87 2.23 -3.52
N GLU A 6 -6.32 1.10 -3.93
CA GLU A 6 -5.01 0.60 -3.56
C GLU A 6 -3.90 1.47 -4.15
N ALA A 7 -4.03 1.89 -5.41
CA ALA A 7 -3.10 2.80 -6.06
C ALA A 7 -3.09 4.17 -5.37
N LEU A 8 -4.26 4.75 -5.09
CA LEU A 8 -4.37 5.99 -4.32
C LEU A 8 -3.74 5.87 -2.92
N THR A 9 -3.96 4.73 -2.26
CA THR A 9 -3.36 4.45 -0.95
C THR A 9 -1.83 4.35 -1.06
N ILE A 10 -1.29 3.64 -2.06
CA ILE A 10 0.15 3.54 -2.29
C ILE A 10 0.76 4.92 -2.59
N ALA A 11 0.11 5.76 -3.41
CA ALA A 11 0.59 7.11 -3.66
C ALA A 11 0.59 7.99 -2.41
N ALA A 12 -0.45 7.88 -1.57
CA ALA A 12 -0.49 8.56 -0.29
C ALA A 12 0.61 8.07 0.67
N ILE A 13 0.90 6.75 0.69
CA ILE A 13 2.01 6.16 1.45
C ILE A 13 3.36 6.70 0.97
N LEU A 14 3.59 6.75 -0.35
CA LEU A 14 4.80 7.30 -0.96
C LEU A 14 5.00 8.79 -0.65
N SER A 15 3.92 9.52 -0.48
CA SER A 15 3.92 10.96 -0.20
C SER A 15 3.99 11.29 1.30
N SER A 16 3.99 10.28 2.17
CA SER A 16 3.97 10.44 3.62
C SER A 16 5.07 9.62 4.30
N ARG A 17 5.31 9.89 5.59
CA ARG A 17 6.25 9.06 6.37
C ARG A 17 5.60 7.73 6.71
N SER A 18 6.45 6.72 6.91
CA SER A 18 6.00 5.40 7.38
C SER A 18 5.13 5.52 8.63
N PRO A 19 3.97 4.83 8.70
CA PRO A 19 3.13 4.82 9.87
C PRO A 19 3.62 3.89 10.97
N PHE A 20 4.60 3.01 10.71
CA PHE A 20 5.17 2.12 11.72
C PHE A 20 6.10 2.89 12.66
N LEU A 21 5.93 2.66 13.96
CA LEU A 21 6.75 3.22 15.03
C LEU A 21 7.73 2.15 15.52
N SER A 22 8.99 2.52 15.77
CA SER A 22 10.01 1.63 16.34
C SER A 22 10.57 2.23 17.64
N PRO A 23 9.79 2.25 18.73
CA PRO A 23 10.29 2.69 20.03
C PRO A 23 11.43 1.78 20.51
N PHE A 24 12.48 2.39 21.08
CA PHE A 24 13.72 1.69 21.47
C PHE A 24 13.45 0.49 22.39
N ASP A 25 12.56 0.65 23.37
CA ASP A 25 12.28 -0.38 24.38
C ASP A 25 11.46 -1.57 23.85
N LYS A 26 10.81 -1.43 22.69
CA LYS A 26 9.88 -2.44 22.14
C LYS A 26 10.15 -2.74 20.67
N ARG A 27 11.41 -2.59 20.24
CA ARG A 27 11.79 -2.73 18.84
C ARG A 27 11.47 -4.11 18.26
N GLU A 28 11.73 -5.19 19.02
CA GLU A 28 11.39 -6.56 18.58
C GLU A 28 9.88 -6.77 18.39
N ALA A 29 9.05 -6.25 19.31
CA ALA A 29 7.60 -6.35 19.21
C ALA A 29 7.05 -5.52 18.04
N ALA A 30 7.61 -4.33 17.79
CA ALA A 30 7.27 -3.50 16.65
C ALA A 30 7.65 -4.16 15.32
N ASP A 31 8.83 -4.78 15.24
CA ASP A 31 9.27 -5.50 14.05
C ASP A 31 8.41 -6.75 13.81
N ALA A 32 8.00 -7.48 14.86
CA ALA A 32 7.08 -8.61 14.75
C ALA A 32 5.70 -8.17 14.24
N ALA A 33 5.15 -7.07 14.77
CA ALA A 33 3.90 -6.50 14.30
C ALA A 33 3.99 -6.01 12.84
N LYS A 34 5.11 -5.41 12.42
CA LYS A 34 5.33 -5.04 11.02
C LYS A 34 5.37 -6.28 10.12
N ARG A 35 6.06 -7.35 10.54
CA ARG A 35 6.14 -8.62 9.80
C ARG A 35 4.79 -9.32 9.66
N SER A 36 3.87 -9.16 10.62
CA SER A 36 2.53 -9.75 10.49
C SER A 36 1.71 -9.15 9.35
N PHE A 37 2.02 -7.91 8.93
CA PHE A 37 1.40 -7.28 7.77
C PHE A 37 2.18 -7.47 6.47
N ALA A 38 3.34 -8.13 6.51
CA ALA A 38 4.22 -8.21 5.36
C ALA A 38 3.58 -8.98 4.21
N ILE A 39 3.50 -8.33 3.05
CA ILE A 39 3.08 -8.95 1.79
C ILE A 39 4.30 -8.97 0.87
N GLY A 40 4.91 -10.15 0.74
CA GLY A 40 6.16 -10.31 0.00
C GLY A 40 7.31 -9.53 0.63
N GLN A 41 8.16 -8.92 -0.22
CA GLN A 41 9.33 -8.14 0.19
C GLN A 41 9.11 -6.62 0.09
N SER A 42 7.87 -6.16 -0.11
CA SER A 42 7.58 -4.73 -0.30
C SER A 42 7.08 -4.07 0.99
N ASP A 43 7.84 -3.10 1.48
CA ASP A 43 7.41 -2.25 2.60
C ASP A 43 6.12 -1.49 2.29
N HIS A 44 5.89 -1.11 1.03
CA HIS A 44 4.74 -0.30 0.65
C HIS A 44 3.47 -1.14 0.63
N LEU A 45 3.57 -2.40 0.18
CA LEU A 45 2.47 -3.36 0.30
C LEU A 45 2.19 -3.73 1.76
N THR A 46 3.22 -3.77 2.60
CA THR A 46 3.06 -3.97 4.05
C THR A 46 2.27 -2.83 4.69
N ILE A 47 2.61 -1.57 4.34
CA ILE A 47 1.89 -0.39 4.82
C ILE A 47 0.46 -0.36 4.27
N LEU A 48 0.27 -0.68 2.99
CA LEU A 48 -1.05 -0.79 2.37
C LEU A 48 -1.94 -1.79 3.13
N ASN A 49 -1.40 -2.96 3.46
CA ASN A 49 -2.12 -3.97 4.22
C ASN A 49 -2.52 -3.48 5.62
N ALA A 50 -1.57 -2.89 6.35
CA ALA A 50 -1.84 -2.31 7.67
C ALA A 50 -2.89 -1.18 7.60
N TYR A 51 -2.83 -0.33 6.57
CA TYR A 51 -3.80 0.73 6.35
C TYR A 51 -5.20 0.17 6.06
N ASN A 52 -5.32 -0.83 5.19
CA ASN A 52 -6.61 -1.46 4.87
C ASN A 52 -7.25 -2.06 6.11
N HIS A 53 -6.46 -2.73 6.95
CA HIS A 53 -6.91 -3.23 8.24
C HIS A 53 -7.34 -2.12 9.21
N PHE A 54 -6.62 -1.00 9.23
CA PHE A 54 -7.02 0.16 10.03
C PHE A 54 -8.32 0.78 9.51
N ASP A 55 -8.47 0.94 8.19
CA ASP A 55 -9.62 1.60 7.60
C ASP A 55 -10.91 0.75 7.65
N SER A 56 -10.78 -0.58 7.63
CA SER A 56 -11.92 -1.49 7.78
C SER A 56 -12.51 -1.53 9.20
N ARG A 57 -11.81 -0.96 10.19
CA ARG A 57 -12.23 -0.97 11.61
C ARG A 57 -13.09 0.23 11.96
N SER A 58 -13.94 0.07 12.96
CA SER A 58 -14.75 1.18 13.49
C SER A 58 -13.86 2.26 14.13
N SER A 59 -14.40 3.48 14.26
CA SER A 59 -13.66 4.59 14.87
C SER A 59 -13.12 4.29 16.28
N ALA A 60 -13.81 3.45 17.06
CA ALA A 60 -13.41 3.08 18.41
C ALA A 60 -12.24 2.08 18.41
N GLU A 61 -12.28 1.09 17.52
CA GLU A 61 -11.28 0.01 17.44
C GLU A 61 -9.97 0.46 16.79
N ARG A 62 -10.02 1.49 15.93
CA ARG A 62 -8.86 2.05 15.23
C ARG A 62 -7.73 2.48 16.16
N PHE A 63 -8.08 3.12 17.28
CA PHE A 63 -7.08 3.57 18.24
C PHE A 63 -6.41 2.39 18.96
N ALA A 64 -7.20 1.39 19.37
CA ALA A 64 -6.70 0.18 19.99
C ALA A 64 -5.80 -0.61 19.03
N PHE A 65 -6.25 -0.80 17.78
CA PHE A 65 -5.50 -1.47 16.71
C PHE A 65 -4.17 -0.77 16.44
N ALA A 66 -4.19 0.56 16.30
CA ALA A 66 -2.97 1.31 16.04
C ALA A 66 -1.97 1.18 17.20
N ARG A 67 -2.45 1.16 18.46
CA ARG A 67 -1.59 0.97 19.63
C ARG A 67 -0.98 -0.44 19.69
N GLU A 68 -1.77 -1.46 19.39
CA GLU A 68 -1.36 -2.87 19.41
C GLU A 68 -0.28 -3.16 18.36
N HIS A 69 -0.41 -2.58 17.17
CA HIS A 69 0.49 -2.83 16.04
C HIS A 69 1.58 -1.77 15.87
N PHE A 70 1.81 -0.92 16.87
CA PHE A 70 2.82 0.14 16.82
C PHE A 70 2.65 1.08 15.62
N LEU A 71 1.42 1.44 15.29
CA LEU A 71 1.08 2.36 14.21
C LEU A 71 0.79 3.77 14.74
N GLY A 72 1.32 4.78 14.05
CA GLY A 72 0.99 6.17 14.30
C GLY A 72 -0.38 6.53 13.74
N VAL A 73 -1.37 6.73 14.61
CA VAL A 73 -2.73 7.16 14.23
C VAL A 73 -2.69 8.43 13.37
N ARG A 74 -1.82 9.39 13.74
CA ARG A 74 -1.64 10.63 12.97
C ARG A 74 -1.13 10.36 11.56
N SER A 75 -0.13 9.50 11.40
CA SER A 75 0.40 9.13 10.08
C SER A 75 -0.66 8.43 9.22
N LEU A 76 -1.44 7.53 9.80
CA LEU A 76 -2.55 6.85 9.09
C LEU A 76 -3.66 7.83 8.67
N GLN A 77 -4.01 8.79 9.54
CA GLN A 77 -4.96 9.86 9.19
C GLN A 77 -4.43 10.75 8.06
N THR A 78 -3.13 11.06 8.06
CA THR A 78 -2.48 11.79 6.96
C THR A 78 -2.59 11.01 5.65
N ILE A 79 -2.33 9.71 5.65
CA ILE A 79 -2.51 8.85 4.46
C ILE A 79 -3.95 8.94 3.94
N GLY A 80 -4.95 8.83 4.82
CA GLY A 80 -6.36 8.96 4.41
C GLY A 80 -6.72 10.34 3.86
N SER A 81 -6.16 11.41 4.42
CA SER A 81 -6.35 12.77 3.90
C SER A 81 -5.74 12.94 2.50
N LEU A 82 -4.50 12.48 2.31
CA LEU A 82 -3.82 12.53 1.01
C LEU A 82 -4.58 11.73 -0.04
N LYS A 83 -5.09 10.55 0.33
CA LYS A 83 -5.88 9.71 -0.55
C LYS A 83 -7.14 10.43 -1.08
N ARG A 84 -7.84 11.17 -0.22
CA ARG A 84 -8.99 12.00 -0.61
C ARG A 84 -8.62 13.20 -1.48
N GLN A 85 -7.49 13.84 -1.19
CA GLN A 85 -6.98 14.95 -2.01
C GLN A 85 -6.58 14.47 -3.42
N LEU A 86 -5.91 13.33 -3.51
CA LEU A 86 -5.57 12.71 -4.80
C LEU A 86 -6.84 12.35 -5.57
N LEU A 87 -7.86 11.81 -4.91
CA LEU A 87 -9.16 11.53 -5.53
C LEU A 87 -9.82 12.80 -6.09
N GLU A 88 -9.77 13.92 -5.35
CA GLU A 88 -10.30 15.20 -5.78
C GLU A 88 -9.60 15.71 -7.05
N LEU A 89 -8.26 15.65 -7.09
CA LEU A 89 -7.47 16.01 -8.28
C LEU A 89 -7.83 15.14 -9.50
N LEU A 90 -8.06 13.85 -9.28
CA LEU A 90 -8.48 12.94 -10.36
C LEU A 90 -9.90 13.23 -10.86
N SER A 91 -10.79 13.69 -9.98
CA SER A 91 -12.12 14.17 -10.31
C SER A 91 -12.05 15.47 -11.12
N GLU A 92 -11.17 16.41 -10.74
CA GLU A 92 -10.93 17.65 -11.49
C GLU A 92 -10.33 17.38 -12.89
N ALA A 93 -9.43 16.41 -12.97
CA ALA A 93 -8.83 15.95 -14.23
C ALA A 93 -9.74 15.03 -15.07
N ASN A 94 -10.99 14.79 -14.66
CA ASN A 94 -11.97 13.94 -15.35
C ASN A 94 -11.58 12.45 -15.51
N PHE A 95 -10.61 11.96 -14.74
CA PHE A 95 -10.26 10.53 -14.71
C PHE A 95 -11.21 9.71 -13.83
N VAL A 96 -11.88 10.37 -12.89
CA VAL A 96 -12.85 9.83 -11.94
C VAL A 96 -14.10 10.74 -12.00
N PRO A 97 -15.30 10.28 -11.59
CA PRO A 97 -16.50 11.11 -11.62
C PRO A 97 -16.30 12.52 -11.03
N ARG A 98 -16.87 13.51 -11.73
CA ARG A 98 -16.71 14.92 -11.38
C ARG A 98 -17.44 15.25 -10.09
N GLY A 99 -16.89 16.18 -9.34
CA GLY A 99 -17.51 16.71 -8.12
C GLY A 99 -17.18 15.92 -6.85
N LEU A 100 -16.25 14.97 -6.91
CA LEU A 100 -15.70 14.37 -5.70
C LEU A 100 -14.77 15.37 -5.01
N ARG A 101 -15.28 16.02 -3.95
CA ARG A 101 -14.48 16.88 -3.09
C ARG A 101 -13.99 16.10 -1.87
N SER A 102 -12.76 16.37 -1.41
CA SER A 102 -12.19 15.70 -0.24
C SER A 102 -13.10 15.78 1.00
N ARG A 103 -13.77 16.92 1.22
CA ARG A 103 -14.71 17.12 2.34
C ARG A 103 -15.96 16.24 2.25
N ASP A 104 -16.49 16.05 1.04
CA ASP A 104 -17.71 15.25 0.83
C ASP A 104 -17.40 13.77 1.00
N VAL A 105 -16.24 13.34 0.47
CA VAL A 105 -15.73 11.97 0.63
C VAL A 105 -15.47 11.65 2.10
N GLU A 106 -14.89 12.58 2.86
CA GLU A 106 -14.70 12.39 4.31
C GLU A 106 -16.04 12.26 5.06
N ARG A 107 -17.04 13.08 4.70
CA ARG A 107 -18.40 12.98 5.26
C ARG A 107 -19.02 11.62 4.99
N LEU A 108 -18.89 11.10 3.77
CA LEU A 108 -19.35 9.76 3.39
C LEU A 108 -18.65 8.69 4.23
N GLY A 109 -17.34 8.78 4.39
CA GLY A 109 -16.56 7.84 5.20
C GLY A 109 -17.01 7.77 6.66
N ARG A 110 -17.26 8.94 7.27
CA ARG A 110 -17.81 9.03 8.64
C ARG A 110 -19.20 8.38 8.76
N GLN A 111 -20.05 8.54 7.76
CA GLN A 111 -21.38 7.92 7.72
C GLN A 111 -21.32 6.40 7.48
N SER A 112 -20.29 5.93 6.77
CA SER A 112 -20.05 4.52 6.44
C SER A 112 -19.06 3.86 7.41
N GLY A 113 -19.26 4.01 8.72
CA GLY A 113 -18.49 3.30 9.74
C GLY A 113 -17.14 3.92 10.12
N GLY A 114 -16.85 5.13 9.63
CA GLY A 114 -15.62 5.87 9.95
C GLY A 114 -14.50 5.72 8.93
N SER A 115 -14.73 5.02 7.81
CA SER A 115 -13.76 4.85 6.71
C SER A 115 -13.25 6.17 6.12
N ASP A 116 -12.22 6.09 5.28
CA ASP A 116 -11.74 7.24 4.51
C ASP A 116 -12.76 7.75 3.47
N GLY A 117 -13.81 6.98 3.21
CA GLY A 117 -14.91 7.28 2.29
C GLY A 117 -14.57 7.12 0.80
N VAL A 118 -13.31 6.87 0.44
CA VAL A 118 -12.84 6.81 -0.95
C VAL A 118 -13.46 5.61 -1.67
N ARG A 119 -13.46 4.43 -1.04
CA ARG A 119 -14.10 3.23 -1.59
C ARG A 119 -15.59 3.44 -1.84
N VAL A 120 -16.27 4.10 -0.90
CA VAL A 120 -17.71 4.38 -0.98
C VAL A 120 -18.00 5.40 -2.08
N ALA A 121 -17.20 6.47 -2.19
CA ALA A 121 -17.31 7.47 -3.24
C ALA A 121 -17.11 6.86 -4.63
N LEU A 122 -16.11 5.99 -4.78
CA LEU A 122 -15.85 5.27 -6.04
C LEU A 122 -16.95 4.25 -6.37
N ALA A 123 -17.59 3.64 -5.36
CA ALA A 123 -18.64 2.63 -5.56
C ALA A 123 -20.05 3.23 -5.81
N ARG A 124 -20.39 4.35 -5.14
CA ARG A 124 -21.73 4.96 -5.18
C ARG A 124 -22.12 5.43 -6.58
N ASP A 125 -21.14 5.84 -7.39
CA ASP A 125 -21.41 6.38 -8.71
C ASP A 125 -21.55 5.30 -9.81
N MET A 126 -21.06 4.07 -9.56
CA MET A 126 -21.29 2.94 -10.47
C MET A 126 -22.77 2.55 -10.58
N MET A 127 -23.57 2.79 -9.54
CA MET A 127 -25.01 2.57 -9.56
C MET A 127 -25.77 3.67 -10.31
N ALA A 128 -25.16 4.84 -10.57
CA ALA A 128 -25.78 5.93 -11.33
C ALA A 128 -25.57 5.79 -12.85
N ALA A 129 -24.63 4.93 -13.29
CA ALA A 129 -24.40 4.63 -14.70
C ALA A 129 -25.23 3.40 -15.13
N SER A 130 -26.47 3.64 -15.55
CA SER A 130 -27.49 2.63 -15.86
C SER A 130 -27.22 1.68 -17.05
N ASN A 131 -26.00 1.60 -17.61
CA ASN A 131 -25.71 0.79 -18.80
C ASN A 131 -24.57 -0.22 -18.54
N PRO A 132 -24.88 -1.51 -18.30
CA PRO A 132 -23.89 -2.50 -17.86
C PRO A 132 -22.86 -2.98 -18.91
N GLU A 133 -23.13 -2.85 -20.22
CA GLU A 133 -22.25 -3.40 -21.27
C GLU A 133 -21.06 -2.51 -21.67
N THR A 134 -21.16 -1.19 -21.57
CA THR A 134 -20.06 -0.26 -21.91
C THR A 134 -19.07 -0.04 -20.76
N LEU A 135 -19.45 -0.44 -19.54
CA LEU A 135 -18.68 -0.24 -18.32
C LEU A 135 -17.34 -1.00 -18.35
N GLN A 136 -17.33 -2.27 -18.75
CA GLN A 136 -16.12 -3.10 -18.57
C GLN A 136 -14.90 -2.61 -19.39
N LEU A 137 -15.11 -2.12 -20.61
CA LEU A 137 -14.04 -1.62 -21.49
C LEU A 137 -13.53 -0.23 -21.09
N GLU A 138 -14.43 0.72 -20.78
CA GLU A 138 -14.04 2.03 -20.27
C GLU A 138 -13.28 1.93 -18.96
N LEU A 139 -13.68 0.98 -18.10
CA LEU A 139 -13.14 0.88 -16.76
C LEU A 139 -11.78 0.19 -16.69
N VAL A 140 -11.52 -0.80 -17.55
CA VAL A 140 -10.18 -1.39 -17.70
C VAL A 140 -9.22 -0.32 -18.22
N GLN A 141 -9.62 0.48 -19.22
CA GLN A 141 -8.80 1.55 -19.76
C GLN A 141 -8.55 2.69 -18.76
N LYS A 142 -9.60 3.17 -18.07
CA LYS A 142 -9.47 4.21 -17.02
C LYS A 142 -8.55 3.77 -15.88
N SER A 143 -8.56 2.49 -15.52
CA SER A 143 -7.67 1.94 -14.49
C SER A 143 -6.20 1.94 -14.92
N ALA A 144 -5.90 1.63 -16.19
CA ALA A 144 -4.54 1.64 -16.71
C ALA A 144 -3.99 3.07 -16.81
N LEU A 145 -4.82 4.01 -17.26
CA LEU A 145 -4.50 5.44 -17.29
C LEU A 145 -4.26 6.01 -15.90
N LEU A 146 -5.10 5.68 -14.92
CA LEU A 146 -4.92 6.10 -13.53
C LEU A 146 -3.60 5.60 -12.95
N LYS A 147 -3.26 4.33 -13.19
CA LYS A 147 -1.97 3.76 -12.76
C LYS A 147 -0.79 4.46 -13.43
N ALA A 148 -0.86 4.65 -14.75
CA ALA A 148 0.20 5.29 -15.52
C ALA A 148 0.41 6.76 -15.10
N LEU A 149 -0.68 7.50 -14.92
CA LEU A 149 -0.66 8.90 -14.47
C LEU A 149 -0.10 9.01 -13.06
N LEU A 150 -0.49 8.10 -12.16
CA LEU A 150 0.03 8.07 -10.80
C LEU A 150 1.53 7.76 -10.78
N CYS A 151 1.98 6.76 -11.54
CA CYS A 151 3.40 6.45 -11.71
C CYS A 151 4.18 7.63 -12.30
N ALA A 152 3.60 8.38 -13.24
CA ALA A 152 4.21 9.58 -13.81
C ALA A 152 4.26 10.74 -12.81
N ALA A 153 3.20 10.93 -12.02
CA ALA A 153 3.13 11.99 -11.00
C ALA A 153 4.08 11.76 -9.81
N LEU A 154 4.48 10.50 -9.57
CA LEU A 154 5.43 10.10 -8.53
C LEU A 154 6.90 10.10 -9.01
N TYR A 155 7.16 10.44 -10.28
CA TYR A 155 8.52 10.66 -10.79
C TYR A 155 9.10 11.96 -10.20
N PRO A 156 10.31 11.98 -9.62
CA PRO A 156 11.42 11.04 -9.80
C PRO A 156 11.73 10.16 -8.57
N GLN A 157 10.76 9.84 -7.72
CA GLN A 157 10.97 8.97 -6.53
C GLN A 157 11.14 7.48 -6.89
N ILE A 158 11.69 7.16 -8.07
CA ILE A 158 11.80 5.81 -8.60
C ILE A 158 13.26 5.35 -8.42
N ILE A 159 13.47 4.39 -7.52
CA ILE A 159 14.77 3.73 -7.33
C ILE A 159 14.77 2.46 -8.19
N VAL A 160 15.65 2.41 -9.18
CA VAL A 160 15.90 1.21 -9.98
C VAL A 160 16.64 0.21 -9.10
N VAL A 161 15.97 -0.88 -8.71
CA VAL A 161 16.62 -2.01 -8.03
C VAL A 161 17.31 -2.86 -9.09
N THR A 162 18.62 -2.75 -9.19
CA THR A 162 19.42 -3.72 -9.95
C THR A 162 19.45 -5.02 -9.16
N SER A 163 18.67 -6.02 -9.60
CA SER A 163 18.85 -7.39 -9.12
C SER A 163 20.25 -7.84 -9.54
N ALA A 164 21.15 -7.99 -8.57
CA ALA A 164 22.42 -8.67 -8.81
C ALA A 164 22.08 -10.10 -9.27
N GLU A 165 22.55 -10.45 -10.47
CA GLU A 165 22.36 -11.78 -11.03
C GLU A 165 22.82 -12.85 -10.04
N VAL A 166 21.95 -13.84 -9.85
CA VAL A 166 22.28 -15.11 -9.21
C VAL A 166 23.46 -15.71 -9.96
N LYS A 167 24.61 -15.81 -9.28
CA LYS A 167 25.83 -16.40 -9.80
C LYS A 167 25.61 -17.90 -10.04
N GLY A 168 25.06 -18.23 -11.21
CA GLY A 168 24.99 -19.59 -11.73
C GLY A 168 26.37 -20.05 -12.17
N GLY A 169 27.03 -20.87 -11.34
CA GLY A 169 28.33 -21.45 -11.63
C GLY A 169 28.38 -22.93 -11.21
N LYS A 170 28.06 -23.79 -12.17
CA LYS A 170 28.00 -25.26 -12.17
C LYS A 170 29.19 -25.95 -11.47
N ALA A 171 28.90 -27.00 -10.70
CA ALA A 171 29.87 -27.95 -10.16
C ALA A 171 30.52 -28.82 -11.25
N LYS A 172 31.84 -29.09 -11.16
CA LYS A 172 32.46 -30.44 -11.24
C LYS A 172 33.98 -30.43 -10.96
N GLY A 173 34.37 -31.19 -9.92
CA GLY A 173 35.51 -32.13 -9.92
C GLY A 173 36.95 -31.60 -9.79
N GLY A 174 37.66 -31.99 -8.73
CA GLY A 174 39.12 -31.89 -8.70
C GLY A 174 39.83 -32.03 -7.35
N LYS A 175 39.62 -33.17 -6.67
CA LYS A 175 40.53 -33.91 -5.78
C LYS A 175 41.81 -33.22 -5.24
N GLY A 176 42.00 -33.21 -3.91
CA GLY A 176 43.32 -33.02 -3.29
C GLY A 176 43.30 -32.55 -1.83
N GLY A 177 42.65 -33.29 -0.93
CA GLY A 177 42.72 -33.03 0.51
C GLY A 177 44.05 -33.50 1.10
N GLY A 178 44.77 -32.58 1.75
CA GLY A 178 45.93 -32.85 2.58
C GLY A 178 45.62 -32.63 4.07
N GLY A 179 46.31 -33.39 4.92
CA GLY A 179 46.29 -33.33 6.39
C GLY A 179 45.41 -34.43 7.00
N GLY A 180 45.85 -35.28 7.92
CA GLY A 180 47.09 -35.41 8.68
C GLY A 180 46.82 -36.33 9.88
N GLY A 181 47.86 -36.90 10.48
CA GLY A 181 47.81 -37.39 11.87
C GLY A 181 47.69 -38.92 12.09
N GLY A 182 48.85 -39.56 12.24
CA GLY A 182 49.26 -40.35 13.42
C GLY A 182 48.50 -41.64 13.80
N GLN A 183 49.24 -42.75 13.86
CA GLN A 183 49.50 -43.46 15.12
C GLN A 183 50.70 -44.42 14.99
N PRO A 184 51.38 -44.74 16.12
CA PRO A 184 52.66 -45.46 16.14
C PRO A 184 52.49 -46.97 16.35
N SER A 185 53.47 -47.75 15.90
CA SER A 185 53.96 -49.00 16.49
C SER A 185 55.33 -49.31 15.92
#